data_AF-A0AAV4KLC7-F1
#
_entry.id   AF-A0AAV4KLC7-F1
#
_cell.length_a   1.000
_cell.length_b   1.000
_cell.length_c   1.000
_cell.angle_alpha   90.00
_cell.angle_beta   90.00
_cell.angle_gamma   90.00
#
_symmetry.space_group_name_H-M   'P 1'
#
loop_
_entity.id
_entity.type
_entity.pdbx_description
1 polymer ?
#
loop_
_entity_poly.entity_id
_entity_poly.type
_entity_poly.pdbx_seq_one_letter_code
_entity_poly.pdbx_strand_id
1 'polypeptide(L)'
;MPTEPMPDPTHEHHAAHERQPSEDVDQVPLALSTGPSIAPSTAAPPAGRESSGQPRKSGPREAFDNPPGSTEAWKPTGVRRQEVLRALGIFQRATPEHLWRMLRPGDRHDRCTRDTLNALKETGMVRVERRVKSGHQLWVLTETGHREAKGLLPRNVRIPALCKQKYDTKGRPIPGQGYDEHAAAVTLTAAVLTGAGYGTPLSWQTEIAHKLPYGYTQYADLTMRAPDAGVPAMLLEVDRVNEPVDDLVDKLRRYTDWFELLAPKADPNKEMAACYEQLGGKVQEFRLWPRLYPASSREGYVPVAFVFTGKTAEQRESRMQRLEQAGRRYFAGEPYPGRGAGITAVDYNQAVPVLVTELERITADPAGAAGKVWRRLGREEWQTLTEALDNPDGDRLYLVQWREAKRRREEREAAEREAQRPVCTQCGAKFTDERWEYLLGRGRSWGDRTDELCGPCRGEHFARLEAERAARRQAEEDAARDAAQAEGRARKGRGLFRRRT
;
A
#
# COMPACT_ATOMS: atom_id res chain seq x y z
N MET A 1 47.81 5.17 -57.69
CA MET A 1 48.46 6.45 -58.01
C MET A 1 47.47 7.28 -58.82
N PRO A 2 46.92 8.39 -58.31
CA PRO A 2 46.91 8.96 -56.95
C PRO A 2 45.53 8.76 -56.25
N THR A 3 45.37 8.39 -54.97
CA THR A 3 45.66 9.06 -53.67
C THR A 3 44.77 10.26 -53.33
N GLU A 4 43.74 9.99 -52.51
CA GLU A 4 43.28 10.71 -51.27
C GLU A 4 42.91 12.21 -51.31
N PRO A 5 42.21 12.79 -50.30
CA PRO A 5 41.89 12.27 -48.95
C PRO A 5 40.44 12.47 -48.43
N MET A 6 40.13 11.73 -47.36
CA MET A 6 39.14 12.10 -46.33
C MET A 6 39.68 13.26 -45.46
N PRO A 7 38.80 14.10 -44.89
CA PRO A 7 39.05 14.60 -43.54
C PRO A 7 37.86 14.33 -42.61
N ASP A 8 38.19 13.81 -41.43
CA ASP A 8 37.37 13.86 -40.21
C ASP A 8 37.96 15.00 -39.31
N PRO A 9 37.46 15.21 -38.09
CA PRO A 9 36.40 16.11 -37.65
C PRO A 9 36.97 17.40 -37.02
N THR A 10 36.09 18.35 -36.68
CA THR A 10 36.08 19.22 -35.46
C THR A 10 35.63 20.66 -35.74
N HIS A 11 34.92 21.19 -34.74
CA HIS A 11 34.53 22.59 -34.52
C HIS A 11 33.43 23.19 -35.39
N GLU A 12 32.18 23.07 -34.92
CA GLU A 12 31.25 24.20 -35.01
C GLU A 12 30.70 24.55 -33.62
N HIS A 13 31.13 25.75 -33.20
CA HIS A 13 30.53 26.56 -32.15
C HIS A 13 29.09 26.92 -32.56
N HIS A 14 28.08 26.49 -31.81
CA HIS A 14 26.78 27.13 -31.86
C HIS A 14 26.68 28.20 -30.78
N ALA A 15 26.67 29.44 -31.29
CA ALA A 15 26.41 30.66 -30.59
C ALA A 15 25.02 30.67 -29.93
N ALA A 16 24.99 31.32 -28.78
CA ALA A 16 23.81 31.66 -28.01
C ALA A 16 22.82 32.49 -28.83
N HIS A 17 21.54 32.11 -28.77
CA HIS A 17 20.44 33.03 -28.97
C HIS A 17 19.57 33.04 -27.71
N GLU A 18 19.75 34.12 -26.95
CA GLU A 18 18.86 34.55 -25.89
C GLU A 18 17.43 34.69 -26.43
N ARG A 19 16.47 34.00 -25.79
CA ARG A 19 15.07 34.41 -25.79
C ARG A 19 14.62 34.54 -24.35
N GLN A 20 14.26 35.77 -24.01
CA GLN A 20 13.70 36.18 -22.73
C GLN A 20 12.46 35.34 -22.36
N PRO A 21 12.31 34.89 -21.10
CA PRO A 21 11.09 34.29 -20.63
C PRO A 21 10.08 35.39 -20.26
N SER A 22 8.88 35.29 -20.82
CA SER A 22 7.73 36.06 -20.40
C SER A 22 7.29 35.60 -19.01
N GLU A 23 7.21 36.58 -18.12
CA GLU A 23 6.64 36.48 -16.78
C GLU A 23 5.12 36.24 -16.90
N ASP A 24 4.63 35.16 -16.30
CA ASP A 24 3.31 35.11 -15.65
C ASP A 24 3.23 33.83 -14.81
N VAL A 25 3.68 33.95 -13.56
CA VAL A 25 3.57 32.93 -12.52
C VAL A 25 2.41 33.33 -11.63
N ASP A 26 1.22 32.77 -11.88
CA ASP A 26 0.11 32.83 -10.92
C ASP A 26 0.46 31.95 -9.71
N GLN A 27 0.87 32.63 -8.64
CA GLN A 27 1.13 32.07 -7.32
C GLN A 27 -0.19 31.62 -6.68
N VAL A 28 -0.30 30.32 -6.39
CA VAL A 28 -1.36 29.79 -5.51
C VAL A 28 -0.91 29.99 -4.05
N PRO A 29 -1.71 30.62 -3.16
CA PRO A 29 -1.29 30.88 -1.80
C PRO A 29 -1.18 29.60 -0.96
N LEU A 30 -0.02 29.45 -0.31
CA LEU A 30 0.23 28.52 0.79
C LEU A 30 -0.67 28.86 1.99
N ALA A 31 -1.62 27.99 2.32
CA ALA A 31 -2.25 28.01 3.63
C ALA A 31 -1.35 27.27 4.63
N LEU A 32 -0.84 28.02 5.61
CA LEU A 32 -0.18 27.49 6.80
C LEU A 32 -1.17 26.61 7.57
N SER A 33 -0.92 25.30 7.60
CA SER A 33 -1.64 24.35 8.44
C SER A 33 -0.97 24.28 9.81
N THR A 34 -1.57 24.95 10.80
CA THR A 34 -1.29 24.74 12.22
C THR A 34 -2.09 23.53 12.71
N GLY A 35 -1.48 22.34 12.65
CA GLY A 35 -1.97 21.17 13.38
C GLY A 35 -1.56 21.22 14.85
N PRO A 36 -2.38 20.72 15.80
CA PRO A 36 -2.01 20.67 17.21
C PRO A 36 -0.92 19.62 17.44
N SER A 37 0.14 20.01 18.14
CA SER A 37 1.20 19.10 18.62
C SER A 37 0.61 18.14 19.65
N ILE A 38 0.70 16.84 19.39
CA ILE A 38 0.54 15.80 20.41
C ILE A 38 1.93 15.27 20.72
N ALA A 39 2.43 15.63 21.91
CA ALA A 39 3.65 15.09 22.47
C ALA A 39 3.45 13.61 22.92
N PRO A 40 4.48 12.77 22.87
CA PRO A 40 4.39 11.37 23.28
C PRO A 40 4.38 11.30 24.82
N SER A 41 3.28 10.84 25.40
CA SER A 41 3.24 10.56 26.84
C SER A 41 3.50 9.08 27.09
N THR A 42 4.63 8.83 27.73
CA THR A 42 5.10 7.55 28.26
C THR A 42 4.26 7.17 29.48
N ALA A 43 3.43 6.13 29.39
CA ALA A 43 2.88 5.45 30.56
C ALA A 43 2.58 3.98 30.22
N ALA A 44 3.17 3.07 30.99
CA ALA A 44 2.93 1.63 30.94
C ALA A 44 1.47 1.27 31.36
N PRO A 45 0.91 0.13 30.92
CA PRO A 45 -0.49 -0.19 31.13
C PRO A 45 -0.74 -0.77 32.53
N PRO A 46 -1.86 -0.44 33.21
CA PRO A 46 -2.31 -1.25 34.32
C PRO A 46 -3.21 -2.39 33.83
N ALA A 47 -3.18 -3.46 34.62
CA ALA A 47 -3.76 -4.76 34.40
C ALA A 47 -5.30 -4.76 34.29
N GLY A 48 -5.81 -5.86 33.72
CA GLY A 48 -7.18 -6.03 33.29
C GLY A 48 -8.24 -5.97 34.38
N ARG A 49 -9.42 -5.54 33.95
CA ARG A 49 -10.69 -5.85 34.59
C ARG A 49 -11.71 -6.14 33.49
N GLU A 50 -12.08 -7.41 33.40
CA GLU A 50 -13.27 -7.87 32.69
C GLU A 50 -14.50 -7.17 33.28
N SER A 51 -15.31 -6.56 32.42
CA SER A 51 -16.65 -6.10 32.78
C SER A 51 -17.59 -6.36 31.61
N SER A 52 -18.26 -7.50 31.70
CA SER A 52 -19.55 -7.77 31.04
C SER A 52 -20.53 -6.62 31.29
N GLY A 53 -21.06 -5.97 30.25
CA GLY A 53 -21.99 -4.86 30.44
C GLY A 53 -22.53 -4.18 29.18
N GLN A 54 -23.61 -4.76 28.65
CA GLN A 54 -24.73 -4.13 27.92
C GLN A 54 -24.53 -3.53 26.51
N PRO A 55 -25.48 -3.80 25.58
CA PRO A 55 -25.50 -3.19 24.26
C PRO A 55 -25.79 -1.69 24.38
N ARG A 56 -24.93 -0.88 23.76
CA ARG A 56 -25.13 0.57 23.62
C ARG A 56 -26.46 0.82 22.89
N LYS A 57 -27.36 1.55 23.54
CA LYS A 57 -28.61 2.04 22.97
C LYS A 57 -28.30 2.84 21.70
N SER A 58 -28.73 2.32 20.56
CA SER A 58 -28.83 3.08 19.32
C SER A 58 -29.76 4.27 19.56
N GLY A 59 -29.27 5.50 19.32
CA GLY A 59 -30.13 6.68 19.26
C GLY A 59 -31.23 6.52 18.20
N PRO A 60 -32.30 7.32 18.25
CA PRO A 60 -33.43 7.15 17.35
C PRO A 60 -32.96 7.32 15.91
N ARG A 61 -33.13 6.27 15.10
CA ARG A 61 -33.20 6.42 13.64
C ARG A 61 -34.33 7.41 13.39
N GLU A 62 -34.03 8.61 12.88
CA GLU A 62 -35.05 9.53 12.39
C GLU A 62 -35.77 8.85 11.21
N ALA A 63 -36.81 8.10 11.53
CA ALA A 63 -37.74 7.55 10.57
C ALA A 63 -38.44 8.73 9.89
N PHE A 64 -38.45 8.71 8.57
CA PHE A 64 -39.07 9.75 7.76
C PHE A 64 -40.58 9.58 7.77
N ASP A 65 -41.30 10.68 8.06
CA ASP A 65 -42.74 10.79 7.87
C ASP A 65 -43.08 10.73 6.37
N ASN A 66 -43.19 9.53 5.84
CA ASN A 66 -43.87 9.27 4.59
C ASN A 66 -45.30 8.87 4.97
N PRO A 67 -46.31 9.76 4.97
CA PRO A 67 -47.68 9.35 5.25
C PRO A 67 -48.08 8.33 4.18
N PRO A 68 -48.27 7.04 4.53
CA PRO A 68 -48.62 6.04 3.55
C PRO A 68 -49.98 6.42 2.94
N GLY A 69 -50.03 6.65 1.64
CA GLY A 69 -51.28 6.83 0.89
C GLY A 69 -51.77 8.28 0.70
N SER A 70 -51.03 9.32 1.08
CA SER A 70 -51.42 10.69 0.73
C SER A 70 -51.19 10.94 -0.77
N THR A 71 -52.18 11.49 -1.48
CA THR A 71 -52.06 11.94 -2.88
C THR A 71 -51.67 13.42 -2.99
N GLU A 72 -51.56 14.13 -1.86
CA GLU A 72 -51.21 15.54 -1.82
C GLU A 72 -49.72 15.77 -2.17
N ALA A 73 -49.45 16.94 -2.76
CA ALA A 73 -48.10 17.35 -3.11
C ALA A 73 -47.29 17.61 -1.83
N TRP A 74 -46.20 16.86 -1.65
CA TRP A 74 -45.36 16.97 -0.47
C TRP A 74 -44.52 18.27 -0.52
N LYS A 75 -44.52 19.06 0.57
CA LYS A 75 -43.77 20.33 0.64
C LYS A 75 -42.36 20.13 1.20
N PRO A 76 -41.30 20.46 0.44
CA PRO A 76 -39.94 20.30 0.90
C PRO A 76 -39.49 21.26 2.00
N THR A 77 -38.85 20.71 3.03
CA THR A 77 -38.14 21.49 4.04
C THR A 77 -36.89 22.14 3.45
N GLY A 78 -36.40 23.21 4.09
CA GLY A 78 -35.16 23.88 3.68
C GLY A 78 -33.96 22.93 3.68
N VAL A 79 -33.88 22.03 4.66
CA VAL A 79 -32.81 21.01 4.75
C VAL A 79 -32.82 20.09 3.53
N ARG A 80 -33.99 19.58 3.12
CA ARG A 80 -34.06 18.67 1.95
C ARG A 80 -33.67 19.36 0.65
N ARG A 81 -34.07 20.62 0.49
CA ARG A 81 -33.64 21.44 -0.66
C ARG A 81 -32.12 21.54 -0.71
N GLN A 82 -31.49 21.84 0.43
CA GLN A 82 -30.03 21.95 0.53
C GLN A 82 -29.32 20.62 0.24
N GLU A 83 -29.83 19.49 0.74
CA GLU A 83 -29.26 18.16 0.47
C GLU A 83 -29.26 17.82 -1.03
N VAL A 84 -30.39 18.03 -1.71
CA VAL A 84 -30.51 17.82 -3.16
C VAL A 84 -29.57 18.74 -3.95
N LEU A 85 -29.48 20.01 -3.56
CA LEU A 85 -28.56 20.96 -4.20
C LEU A 85 -27.10 20.60 -3.99
N ARG A 86 -26.70 20.15 -2.78
CA ARG A 86 -25.34 19.66 -2.52
C ARG A 86 -25.00 18.46 -3.40
N ALA A 87 -25.88 17.47 -3.48
CA ALA A 87 -25.67 16.28 -4.31
C ALA A 87 -25.57 16.65 -5.80
N LEU A 88 -26.49 17.45 -6.33
CA LEU A 88 -26.40 17.93 -7.71
C LEU A 88 -25.19 18.85 -7.96
N GLY A 89 -24.68 19.53 -6.93
CA GLY A 89 -23.44 20.30 -7.00
C GLY A 89 -22.22 19.41 -7.22
N ILE A 90 -22.21 18.21 -6.66
CA ILE A 90 -21.12 17.24 -6.81
C ILE A 90 -21.24 16.49 -8.15
N PHE A 91 -22.41 15.92 -8.44
CA PHE A 91 -22.58 15.01 -9.59
C PHE A 91 -23.05 15.68 -10.88
N GLN A 92 -23.49 16.94 -10.82
CA GLN A 92 -24.07 17.75 -11.90
C GLN A 92 -25.39 17.25 -12.51
N ARG A 93 -25.53 15.94 -12.70
CA ARG A 93 -26.64 15.27 -13.37
C ARG A 93 -27.10 14.09 -12.55
N ALA A 94 -28.36 14.09 -12.15
CA ALA A 94 -28.93 12.95 -11.42
C ALA A 94 -30.39 12.71 -11.79
N THR A 95 -30.83 11.46 -11.71
CA THR A 95 -32.27 11.15 -11.69
C THR A 95 -32.79 11.25 -10.26
N PRO A 96 -34.11 11.38 -10.05
CA PRO A 96 -34.69 11.36 -8.70
C PRO A 96 -34.39 10.05 -7.96
N GLU A 97 -34.34 8.93 -8.68
CA GLU A 97 -33.99 7.62 -8.12
C GLU A 97 -32.54 7.61 -7.59
N HIS A 98 -31.58 8.17 -8.34
CA HIS A 98 -30.19 8.20 -7.89
C HIS A 98 -30.05 9.02 -6.60
N LEU A 99 -30.67 10.19 -6.56
CA LEU A 99 -30.66 11.06 -5.39
C LEU A 99 -31.36 10.41 -4.19
N TRP A 100 -32.47 9.70 -4.41
CA TRP A 100 -33.15 8.94 -3.36
C TRP A 100 -32.27 7.83 -2.80
N ARG A 101 -31.70 6.96 -3.64
CA ARG A 101 -30.81 5.87 -3.21
C ARG A 101 -29.60 6.39 -2.42
N MET A 102 -29.07 7.55 -2.80
CA MET A 102 -27.91 8.15 -2.16
C MET A 102 -28.25 8.84 -0.84
N LEU A 103 -29.31 9.64 -0.81
CA LEU A 103 -29.63 10.51 0.32
C LEU A 103 -30.50 9.81 1.36
N ARG A 104 -31.41 8.93 0.92
CA ARG A 104 -32.42 8.27 1.78
C ARG A 104 -32.71 6.84 1.28
N PRO A 105 -31.72 5.94 1.30
CA PRO A 105 -31.90 4.54 0.87
C PRO A 105 -32.97 3.78 1.67
N GLY A 106 -33.33 4.25 2.88
CA GLY A 106 -34.36 3.62 3.72
C GLY A 106 -35.81 3.98 3.35
N ASP A 107 -36.03 5.02 2.54
CA ASP A 107 -37.38 5.37 2.08
C ASP A 107 -37.86 4.34 1.05
N ARG A 108 -39.18 4.12 0.92
CA ARG A 108 -39.72 3.11 0.00
C ARG A 108 -39.57 3.44 -1.49
N HIS A 109 -39.54 4.72 -1.85
CA HIS A 109 -39.54 5.18 -3.24
C HIS A 109 -39.07 6.63 -3.37
N ASP A 110 -38.77 7.06 -4.60
CA ASP A 110 -38.22 8.38 -4.93
C ASP A 110 -39.19 9.58 -4.89
N ARG A 111 -40.46 9.38 -4.52
CA ARG A 111 -41.52 10.42 -4.63
C ARG A 111 -41.14 11.73 -3.95
N CYS A 112 -40.67 11.68 -2.70
CA CYS A 112 -40.30 12.89 -1.97
C CYS A 112 -39.13 13.64 -2.64
N THR A 113 -38.21 12.91 -3.27
CA THR A 113 -37.12 13.51 -4.05
C THR A 113 -37.66 14.17 -5.32
N ARG A 114 -38.62 13.55 -6.02
CA ARG A 114 -39.29 14.16 -7.17
C ARG A 114 -40.03 15.44 -6.79
N ASP A 115 -40.78 15.43 -5.70
CA ASP A 115 -41.51 16.60 -5.20
C ASP A 115 -40.53 17.72 -4.78
N THR A 116 -39.38 17.36 -4.20
CA THR A 116 -38.31 18.31 -3.88
C THR A 116 -37.72 18.96 -5.13
N LEU A 117 -37.42 18.16 -6.16
CA LEU A 117 -36.90 18.66 -7.43
C LEU A 117 -37.91 19.57 -8.15
N ASN A 118 -39.20 19.24 -8.10
CA ASN A 118 -40.24 20.09 -8.67
C ASN A 118 -40.32 21.44 -7.94
N ALA A 119 -40.28 21.47 -6.61
CA ALA A 119 -40.26 22.72 -5.87
C ALA A 119 -39.00 23.56 -6.14
N LEU A 120 -37.83 22.92 -6.27
CA LEU A 120 -36.57 23.59 -6.64
C LEU A 120 -36.63 24.15 -8.07
N LYS A 121 -37.36 23.49 -8.97
CA LYS A 121 -37.59 23.94 -10.34
C LYS A 121 -38.47 25.18 -10.38
N GLU A 122 -39.52 25.24 -9.57
CA GLU A 122 -40.39 26.41 -9.43
C GLU A 122 -39.61 27.65 -8.98
N THR A 123 -38.63 27.46 -8.09
CA THR A 123 -37.72 28.53 -7.65
C THR A 123 -36.53 28.76 -8.60
N GLY A 124 -36.49 28.11 -9.76
CA GLY A 124 -35.45 28.28 -10.78
C GLY A 124 -34.06 27.77 -10.39
N MET A 125 -33.93 26.90 -9.38
CA MET A 125 -32.64 26.36 -8.92
C MET A 125 -32.19 25.12 -9.72
N VAL A 126 -33.14 24.34 -10.24
CA VAL A 126 -32.86 23.15 -11.05
C VAL A 126 -33.69 23.15 -12.33
N ARG A 127 -33.25 22.39 -13.32
CA ARG A 127 -34.01 22.15 -14.56
C ARG A 127 -33.93 20.66 -14.96
N VAL A 128 -34.93 20.21 -15.70
CA VAL A 128 -34.84 18.94 -16.42
C VAL A 128 -34.01 19.18 -17.67
N GLU A 129 -32.91 18.46 -17.81
CA GLU A 129 -32.07 18.53 -19.00
C GLU A 129 -32.66 17.70 -20.13
N ARG A 130 -33.01 16.44 -19.83
CA ARG A 130 -33.65 15.53 -20.77
C ARG A 130 -34.30 14.35 -20.05
N ARG A 131 -34.93 13.47 -20.83
CA ARG A 131 -35.31 12.12 -20.40
C ARG A 131 -34.26 11.12 -20.90
N VAL A 132 -33.78 10.24 -20.02
CA VAL A 132 -32.88 9.13 -20.38
C VAL A 132 -33.67 7.97 -21.00
N LYS A 133 -32.98 7.01 -21.64
CA LYS A 133 -33.64 5.86 -22.31
C LYS A 133 -34.54 5.04 -21.38
N SER A 134 -34.23 4.97 -20.10
CA SER A 134 -35.07 4.30 -19.10
C SER A 134 -36.37 5.06 -18.77
N GLY A 135 -36.61 6.23 -19.37
CA GLY A 135 -37.81 7.04 -19.14
C GLY A 135 -37.71 8.02 -17.96
N HIS A 136 -36.64 7.93 -17.16
CA HIS A 136 -36.41 8.85 -16.05
C HIS A 136 -35.93 10.23 -16.52
N GLN A 137 -36.31 11.28 -15.80
CA GLN A 137 -35.85 12.64 -16.05
C GLN A 137 -34.46 12.83 -15.43
N LEU A 138 -33.55 13.42 -16.20
CA LEU A 138 -32.23 13.83 -15.74
C LEU A 138 -32.28 15.31 -15.34
N TRP A 139 -31.88 15.58 -14.10
CA TRP A 139 -31.95 16.90 -13.49
C TRP A 139 -30.57 17.50 -13.32
N VAL A 140 -30.47 18.81 -13.53
CA VAL A 140 -29.22 19.58 -13.42
C VAL A 140 -29.45 20.91 -12.73
N LEU A 141 -28.39 21.48 -12.17
CA LEU A 141 -28.42 22.83 -11.60
C LEU A 141 -28.56 23.89 -12.69
N THR A 142 -29.33 24.94 -12.39
CA THR A 142 -29.25 26.21 -13.13
C THR A 142 -28.06 27.02 -12.63
N GLU A 143 -27.78 28.18 -13.23
CA GLU A 143 -26.73 29.07 -12.74
C GLU A 143 -26.98 29.52 -11.29
N THR A 144 -28.25 29.86 -10.96
CA THR A 144 -28.66 30.22 -9.61
C THR A 144 -28.48 29.05 -8.64
N GLY A 145 -28.93 27.85 -9.02
CA GLY A 145 -28.76 26.66 -8.18
C GLY A 145 -27.30 26.24 -8.00
N HIS A 146 -26.45 26.47 -9.01
CA HIS A 146 -25.01 26.20 -8.93
C HIS A 146 -24.30 27.15 -7.95
N ARG A 147 -24.65 28.44 -7.97
CA ARG A 147 -24.16 29.41 -6.99
C ARG A 147 -24.61 29.05 -5.57
N GLU A 148 -25.86 28.64 -5.39
CA GLU A 148 -26.39 28.18 -4.11
C GLU A 148 -25.69 26.91 -3.61
N ALA A 149 -25.57 25.89 -4.47
CA ALA A 149 -24.85 24.65 -4.14
C ALA A 149 -23.40 24.93 -3.74
N LYS A 150 -22.74 25.91 -4.38
CA LYS A 150 -21.40 26.37 -4.01
C LYS A 150 -21.33 27.00 -2.62
N GLY A 151 -22.36 27.71 -2.18
CA GLY A 151 -22.45 28.20 -0.80
C GLY A 151 -22.67 27.09 0.23
N LEU A 152 -23.29 25.97 -0.18
CA LEU A 152 -23.66 24.87 0.71
C LEU A 152 -22.57 23.81 0.90
N LEU A 153 -21.58 23.75 0.00
CA LEU A 153 -20.52 22.75 0.01
C LEU A 153 -19.27 23.27 0.75
N PRO A 154 -18.53 22.39 1.45
CA PRO A 154 -17.25 22.75 2.06
C PRO A 154 -16.25 23.29 1.03
N ARG A 155 -15.36 24.22 1.44
CA ARG A 155 -14.41 24.89 0.52
C ARG A 155 -13.45 23.93 -0.18
N ASN A 156 -13.17 22.78 0.42
CA ASN A 156 -12.29 21.75 -0.12
C ASN A 156 -13.00 20.81 -1.10
N VAL A 157 -14.32 20.91 -1.28
CA VAL A 157 -15.07 20.15 -2.27
C VAL A 157 -15.09 20.93 -3.58
N ARG A 158 -14.50 20.34 -4.61
CA ARG A 158 -14.56 20.89 -5.97
C ARG A 158 -15.98 20.71 -6.52
N ILE A 159 -16.50 21.78 -7.09
CA ILE A 159 -17.77 21.74 -7.84
C ILE A 159 -17.41 21.76 -9.32
N PRO A 160 -17.89 20.81 -10.13
CA PRO A 160 -17.50 20.77 -11.52
C PRO A 160 -18.21 21.87 -12.31
N ALA A 161 -17.70 22.16 -13.52
CA ALA A 161 -18.13 23.32 -14.30
C ALA A 161 -19.61 23.25 -14.67
N LEU A 162 -20.37 24.33 -14.47
CA LEU A 162 -21.81 24.38 -14.72
C LEU A 162 -22.16 23.80 -16.10
N CYS A 163 -23.11 22.86 -16.14
CA CYS A 163 -23.69 22.37 -17.39
C CYS A 163 -24.56 23.46 -18.03
N LYS A 164 -23.94 24.26 -18.91
CA LYS A 164 -24.64 25.30 -19.68
C LYS A 164 -25.51 24.64 -20.75
N GLN A 165 -26.80 25.00 -20.76
CA GLN A 165 -27.70 24.57 -21.83
C GLN A 165 -27.28 25.24 -23.14
N LYS A 166 -26.95 24.42 -24.14
CA LYS A 166 -26.65 24.89 -25.49
C LYS A 166 -27.93 25.03 -26.28
N TYR A 167 -28.00 26.05 -27.12
CA TYR A 167 -29.14 26.32 -28.00
C TYR A 167 -28.68 26.30 -29.45
N ASP A 168 -29.54 25.83 -30.35
CA ASP A 168 -29.33 25.90 -31.78
C ASP A 168 -29.54 27.33 -32.29
N THR A 169 -29.30 27.54 -33.59
CA THR A 169 -29.48 28.84 -34.25
C THR A 169 -30.94 29.33 -34.24
N LYS A 170 -31.90 28.48 -33.85
CA LYS A 170 -33.32 28.79 -33.69
C LYS A 170 -33.74 28.94 -32.23
N GLY A 171 -32.77 29.00 -31.29
CA GLY A 171 -33.02 29.14 -29.86
C GLY A 171 -33.61 27.90 -29.20
N ARG A 172 -33.56 26.73 -29.86
CA ARG A 172 -34.04 25.47 -29.29
C ARG A 172 -32.89 24.76 -28.59
N PRO A 173 -33.12 24.14 -27.42
CA PRO A 173 -32.06 23.44 -26.72
C PRO A 173 -31.52 22.27 -27.55
N ILE A 174 -30.19 22.20 -27.70
CA ILE A 174 -29.51 21.11 -28.40
C ILE A 174 -29.43 19.90 -27.45
N PRO A 175 -29.93 18.71 -27.84
CA PRO A 175 -29.76 17.49 -27.04
C PRO A 175 -28.28 17.11 -26.92
N GLY A 176 -27.83 16.74 -25.71
CA GLY A 176 -26.47 16.24 -25.49
C GLY A 176 -26.20 14.93 -26.25
N GLN A 177 -25.00 14.83 -26.85
CA GLN A 177 -24.52 13.61 -27.52
C GLN A 177 -23.98 12.62 -26.49
N GLY A 178 -24.76 11.60 -26.10
CA GLY A 178 -24.30 10.36 -25.42
C GLY A 178 -23.75 10.46 -23.98
N TYR A 179 -23.14 11.58 -23.61
CA TYR A 179 -22.51 11.87 -22.33
C TYR A 179 -23.46 11.71 -21.14
N ASP A 180 -24.75 12.02 -21.35
CA ASP A 180 -25.75 12.03 -20.29
C ASP A 180 -26.02 10.65 -19.69
N GLU A 181 -25.92 9.58 -20.49
CA GLU A 181 -26.14 8.22 -20.00
C GLU A 181 -24.93 7.69 -19.21
N HIS A 182 -23.72 8.09 -19.59
CA HIS A 182 -22.51 7.79 -18.82
C HIS A 182 -22.51 8.58 -17.50
N ALA A 183 -22.82 9.88 -17.52
CA ALA A 183 -22.97 10.67 -16.29
C ALA A 183 -24.07 10.13 -15.35
N ALA A 184 -25.16 9.62 -15.91
CA ALA A 184 -26.21 8.94 -15.14
C ALA A 184 -25.68 7.66 -14.47
N ALA A 185 -24.90 6.84 -15.19
CA ALA A 185 -24.28 5.63 -14.64
C ALA A 185 -23.23 5.95 -13.56
N VAL A 186 -22.43 7.00 -13.76
CA VAL A 186 -21.50 7.54 -12.76
C VAL A 186 -22.25 7.90 -11.47
N THR A 187 -23.32 8.68 -11.59
CA THR A 187 -24.09 9.09 -10.41
C THR A 187 -24.81 7.91 -9.74
N LEU A 188 -25.32 6.96 -10.53
CA LEU A 188 -25.91 5.74 -9.99
C LEU A 188 -24.89 4.90 -9.22
N THR A 189 -23.65 4.81 -9.71
CA THR A 189 -22.53 4.15 -9.02
C THR A 189 -22.32 4.74 -7.64
N ALA A 190 -22.13 6.06 -7.55
CA ALA A 190 -22.00 6.73 -6.25
C ALA A 190 -23.24 6.51 -5.35
N ALA A 191 -24.44 6.50 -5.93
CA ALA A 191 -25.68 6.30 -5.19
C ALA A 191 -25.80 4.89 -4.58
N VAL A 192 -25.50 3.84 -5.34
CA VAL A 192 -25.59 2.45 -4.85
C VAL A 192 -24.51 2.14 -3.82
N LEU A 193 -23.31 2.69 -3.97
CA LEU A 193 -22.23 2.56 -2.97
C LEU A 193 -22.57 3.32 -1.68
N THR A 194 -23.04 4.57 -1.78
CA THR A 194 -23.48 5.35 -0.60
C THR A 194 -24.64 4.66 0.11
N GLY A 195 -25.62 4.16 -0.66
CA GLY A 195 -26.77 3.44 -0.11
C GLY A 195 -26.40 2.15 0.62
N ALA A 196 -25.29 1.52 0.23
CA ALA A 196 -24.73 0.35 0.90
C ALA A 196 -23.85 0.69 2.12
N GLY A 197 -23.74 1.97 2.49
CA GLY A 197 -22.96 2.44 3.64
C GLY A 197 -21.51 2.81 3.33
N TYR A 198 -21.09 2.82 2.06
CA TYR A 198 -19.76 3.28 1.68
C TYR A 198 -19.73 4.80 1.52
N GLY A 199 -19.44 5.47 2.62
CA GLY A 199 -19.29 6.92 2.69
C GLY A 199 -20.62 7.67 2.68
N THR A 200 -20.54 8.97 2.38
CA THR A 200 -21.67 9.90 2.27
C THR A 200 -21.59 10.63 0.92
N PRO A 201 -22.57 11.45 0.52
CA PRO A 201 -22.44 12.27 -0.69
C PRO A 201 -21.14 13.10 -0.73
N LEU A 202 -20.65 13.57 0.43
CA LEU A 202 -19.42 14.35 0.54
C LEU A 202 -18.13 13.51 0.45
N SER A 203 -18.25 12.18 0.50
CA SER A 203 -17.14 11.25 0.27
C SER A 203 -16.75 11.16 -1.20
N TRP A 204 -17.57 11.71 -2.11
CA TRP A 204 -17.38 11.62 -3.55
C TRP A 204 -16.86 12.92 -4.14
N GLN A 205 -15.98 12.78 -5.11
CA GLN A 205 -15.56 13.85 -6.00
C GLN A 205 -15.55 13.32 -7.43
N THR A 206 -16.02 14.13 -8.36
CA THR A 206 -15.91 13.87 -9.80
C THR A 206 -14.75 14.69 -10.37
N GLU A 207 -14.16 14.26 -11.48
CA GLU A 207 -13.17 15.03 -12.24
C GLU A 207 -11.91 15.44 -11.43
N ILE A 208 -11.40 14.55 -10.57
CA ILE A 208 -10.08 14.77 -9.95
C ILE A 208 -8.99 14.61 -11.01
N ALA A 209 -8.19 15.66 -11.17
CA ALA A 209 -7.08 15.71 -12.11
C ALA A 209 -5.83 14.99 -11.55
N HIS A 210 -5.39 13.95 -12.26
CA HIS A 210 -4.12 13.26 -12.05
C HIS A 210 -3.16 13.68 -13.15
N LYS A 211 -2.41 14.76 -12.90
CA LYS A 211 -1.50 15.37 -13.88
C LYS A 211 -0.24 14.52 -14.06
N LEU A 212 0.07 14.20 -15.31
CA LEU A 212 1.24 13.43 -15.71
C LEU A 212 2.33 14.34 -16.29
N PRO A 213 3.61 13.92 -16.22
CA PRO A 213 4.74 14.77 -16.61
C PRO A 213 4.79 15.06 -18.12
N TYR A 214 4.13 14.25 -18.95
CA TYR A 214 4.04 14.42 -20.40
C TYR A 214 2.84 15.28 -20.83
N GLY A 215 2.34 16.15 -19.94
CA GLY A 215 1.27 17.13 -20.23
C GLY A 215 -0.14 16.55 -20.28
N TYR A 216 -0.31 15.23 -20.20
CA TYR A 216 -1.61 14.59 -20.10
C TYR A 216 -2.18 14.72 -18.68
N THR A 217 -3.50 14.77 -18.55
CA THR A 217 -4.19 14.69 -17.26
C THR A 217 -5.23 13.59 -17.30
N GLN A 218 -5.05 12.56 -16.47
CA GLN A 218 -6.04 11.51 -16.27
C GLN A 218 -7.10 12.00 -15.28
N TYR A 219 -8.37 11.81 -15.60
CA TYR A 219 -9.49 12.12 -14.72
C TYR A 219 -10.18 10.82 -14.35
N ALA A 220 -10.37 10.56 -13.07
CA ALA A 220 -11.26 9.50 -12.64
C ALA A 220 -12.71 10.00 -12.77
N ASP A 221 -13.61 9.12 -13.22
CA ASP A 221 -15.04 9.43 -13.26
C ASP A 221 -15.55 9.73 -11.85
N LEU A 222 -15.11 8.92 -10.89
CA LEU A 222 -15.32 9.16 -9.46
C LEU A 222 -14.06 8.90 -8.66
N THR A 223 -13.92 9.63 -7.58
CA THR A 223 -13.01 9.31 -6.49
C THR A 223 -13.78 9.24 -5.20
N MET A 224 -13.68 8.11 -4.52
CA MET A 224 -14.30 7.88 -3.21
C MET A 224 -13.28 8.04 -2.10
N ARG A 225 -13.67 8.73 -1.02
CA ARG A 225 -12.92 8.84 0.24
C ARG A 225 -13.84 8.52 1.40
N ALA A 226 -13.85 7.27 1.83
CA ALA A 226 -14.75 6.75 2.87
C ALA A 226 -13.98 5.99 3.97
N PRO A 227 -13.05 6.66 4.68
CA PRO A 227 -12.24 6.00 5.71
C PRO A 227 -13.08 5.40 6.85
N ASP A 228 -14.20 6.03 7.20
CA ASP A 228 -15.14 5.55 8.22
C ASP A 228 -15.79 4.21 7.86
N ALA A 229 -15.85 3.88 6.56
CA ALA A 229 -16.34 2.60 6.05
C ALA A 229 -15.19 1.57 5.85
N GLY A 230 -13.97 1.87 6.30
CA GLY A 230 -12.81 1.01 6.15
C GLY A 230 -12.32 0.87 4.70
N VAL A 231 -12.76 1.77 3.80
CA VAL A 231 -12.36 1.78 2.39
C VAL A 231 -11.26 2.83 2.20
N PRO A 232 -10.11 2.47 1.61
CA PRO A 232 -9.10 3.45 1.21
C PRO A 232 -9.68 4.45 0.20
N ALA A 233 -8.92 5.49 -0.11
CA ALA A 233 -9.25 6.26 -1.31
C ALA A 233 -9.32 5.29 -2.51
N MET A 234 -10.34 5.41 -3.34
CA MET A 234 -10.55 4.53 -4.49
C MET A 234 -10.92 5.36 -5.71
N LEU A 235 -10.30 5.06 -6.84
CA LEU A 235 -10.60 5.67 -8.13
C LEU A 235 -11.58 4.75 -8.87
N LEU A 236 -12.64 5.29 -9.44
CA LEU A 236 -13.63 4.49 -10.17
C LEU A 236 -13.76 5.01 -11.60
N GLU A 237 -13.85 4.07 -12.52
CA GLU A 237 -14.08 4.24 -13.95
C GLU A 237 -15.37 3.52 -14.33
N VAL A 238 -16.32 4.22 -14.95
CA VAL A 238 -17.63 3.65 -15.30
C VAL A 238 -17.68 3.38 -16.80
N ASP A 239 -17.47 2.13 -17.19
CA ASP A 239 -17.49 1.73 -18.60
C ASP A 239 -18.88 1.22 -19.01
N ARG A 240 -19.43 1.80 -20.08
CA ARG A 240 -20.70 1.34 -20.68
C ARG A 240 -20.49 0.32 -21.79
N VAL A 241 -19.32 -0.30 -21.82
CA VAL A 241 -18.87 -1.24 -22.86
C VAL A 241 -18.86 -0.57 -24.24
N ASN A 242 -18.50 0.72 -24.25
CA ASN A 242 -18.45 1.58 -25.44
C ASN A 242 -17.02 1.98 -25.81
N GLU A 243 -16.12 2.07 -24.83
CA GLU A 243 -14.69 2.28 -25.08
C GLU A 243 -14.06 0.97 -25.65
N PRO A 244 -12.90 0.99 -26.29
CA PRO A 244 -12.07 -0.19 -26.51
C PRO A 244 -11.45 -0.72 -25.20
N VAL A 245 -11.02 -1.99 -25.17
CA VAL A 245 -10.29 -2.53 -24.00
C VAL A 245 -8.94 -1.84 -23.83
N ASP A 246 -8.27 -1.52 -24.93
CA ASP A 246 -6.96 -0.89 -24.91
C ASP A 246 -7.00 0.47 -24.20
N ASP A 247 -8.09 1.23 -24.34
CA ASP A 247 -8.30 2.49 -23.63
C ASP A 247 -8.42 2.29 -22.11
N LEU A 248 -9.06 1.21 -21.66
CA LEU A 248 -9.15 0.84 -20.23
C LEU A 248 -7.78 0.45 -19.68
N VAL A 249 -6.99 -0.30 -20.45
CA VAL A 249 -5.61 -0.67 -20.10
C VAL A 249 -4.72 0.57 -20.07
N ASP A 250 -4.93 1.51 -20.98
CA ASP A 250 -4.24 2.80 -21.01
C ASP A 250 -4.60 3.68 -19.81
N LYS A 251 -5.85 3.64 -19.33
CA LYS A 251 -6.23 4.27 -18.06
C LYS A 251 -5.44 3.66 -16.90
N LEU A 252 -5.33 2.34 -16.81
CA LEU A 252 -4.51 1.66 -15.80
C LEU A 252 -3.03 2.05 -15.89
N ARG A 253 -2.48 2.12 -17.10
CA ARG A 253 -1.12 2.62 -17.35
C ARG A 253 -0.94 4.02 -16.76
N ARG A 254 -1.83 4.95 -17.12
CA ARG A 254 -1.77 6.34 -16.68
C ARG A 254 -1.91 6.50 -15.17
N TYR A 255 -2.76 5.70 -14.52
CA TYR A 255 -2.82 5.68 -13.06
C TYR A 255 -1.52 5.16 -12.45
N THR A 256 -0.96 4.09 -13.00
CA THR A 256 0.33 3.53 -12.54
C THR A 256 1.45 4.55 -12.70
N ASP A 257 1.61 5.16 -13.89
CA ASP A 257 2.58 6.23 -14.15
C ASP A 257 2.42 7.38 -13.13
N TRP A 258 1.18 7.71 -12.76
CA TRP A 258 0.89 8.76 -11.79
C TRP A 258 1.24 8.35 -10.35
N PHE A 259 1.00 7.08 -9.97
CA PHE A 259 1.39 6.55 -8.67
C PHE A 259 2.91 6.49 -8.49
N GLU A 260 3.66 6.31 -9.57
CA GLU A 260 5.13 6.31 -9.55
C GLU A 260 5.75 7.71 -9.43
N LEU A 261 4.97 8.79 -9.58
CA LEU A 261 5.49 10.13 -9.45
C LEU A 261 6.03 10.39 -8.04
N LEU A 262 7.22 10.97 -7.97
CA LEU A 262 7.82 11.39 -6.71
C LEU A 262 7.10 12.60 -6.12
N ALA A 263 6.98 12.61 -4.79
CA ALA A 263 6.52 13.79 -4.06
C ALA A 263 7.51 14.96 -4.29
N PRO A 264 7.02 16.22 -4.26
CA PRO A 264 7.90 17.38 -4.29
C PRO A 264 8.96 17.28 -3.19
N LYS A 265 10.23 17.48 -3.56
CA LYS A 265 11.39 17.39 -2.66
C LYS A 265 11.70 15.99 -2.12
N ALA A 266 11.12 14.93 -2.66
CA ALA A 266 11.59 13.57 -2.40
C ALA A 266 13.03 13.41 -2.93
N ASP A 267 13.87 12.68 -2.19
CA ASP A 267 15.27 12.42 -2.56
C ASP A 267 15.32 11.14 -3.44
N PRO A 268 15.64 11.26 -4.74
CA PRO A 268 15.63 10.10 -5.65
C PRO A 268 16.67 9.04 -5.27
N ASN A 269 17.79 9.42 -4.65
CA ASN A 269 18.82 8.47 -4.26
C ASN A 269 18.37 7.62 -3.07
N LYS A 270 17.62 8.22 -2.14
CA LYS A 270 17.03 7.49 -1.00
C LYS A 270 15.86 6.61 -1.41
N GLU A 271 15.06 7.06 -2.37
CA GLU A 271 14.02 6.22 -2.96
C GLU A 271 14.62 5.00 -3.65
N MET A 272 15.66 5.20 -4.47
CA MET A 272 16.38 4.12 -5.13
C MET A 272 16.97 3.14 -4.11
N ALA A 273 17.57 3.65 -3.02
CA ALA A 273 18.05 2.81 -1.93
C ALA A 273 16.91 2.01 -1.26
N ALA A 274 15.73 2.61 -1.05
CA ALA A 274 14.57 1.91 -0.51
C ALA A 274 14.06 0.79 -1.45
N CYS A 275 14.13 1.00 -2.76
CA CYS A 275 13.86 -0.03 -3.77
C CYS A 275 14.85 -1.19 -3.66
N TYR A 276 16.15 -0.92 -3.48
CA TYR A 276 17.18 -1.95 -3.31
C TYR A 276 17.10 -2.66 -1.96
N GLU A 277 16.71 -1.97 -0.89
CA GLU A 277 16.49 -2.54 0.44
C GLU A 277 15.20 -3.39 0.53
N GLN A 278 14.42 -3.47 -0.56
CA GLN A 278 13.22 -4.34 -0.68
C GLN A 278 12.15 -4.04 0.36
N LEU A 279 12.08 -2.79 0.80
CA LEU A 279 11.06 -2.31 1.70
C LEU A 279 9.99 -1.63 0.85
N GLY A 280 9.19 -2.41 0.13
CA GLY A 280 8.18 -1.91 -0.81
C GLY A 280 7.26 -0.85 -0.19
N GLY A 281 6.87 -1.04 1.08
CA GLY A 281 6.13 -0.03 1.85
C GLY A 281 6.87 1.30 2.07
N LYS A 282 8.21 1.30 2.20
CA LYS A 282 9.02 2.54 2.34
C LYS A 282 9.11 3.30 1.03
N VAL A 283 9.13 2.62 -0.13
CA VAL A 283 9.15 3.27 -1.45
C VAL A 283 7.93 4.19 -1.61
N GLN A 284 6.78 3.76 -1.09
CA GLN A 284 5.55 4.55 -1.14
C GLN A 284 5.67 5.90 -0.43
N GLU A 285 6.49 6.03 0.62
CA GLU A 285 6.70 7.31 1.34
C GLU A 285 7.29 8.43 0.46
N PHE A 286 7.99 8.04 -0.62
CA PHE A 286 8.59 8.96 -1.57
C PHE A 286 7.63 9.35 -2.70
N ARG A 287 6.49 8.66 -2.85
CA ARG A 287 5.53 8.91 -3.92
C ARG A 287 4.63 10.12 -3.63
N LEU A 288 4.09 10.71 -4.68
CA LEU A 288 3.22 11.89 -4.63
C LEU A 288 1.84 11.54 -4.07
N TRP A 289 1.28 10.41 -4.51
CA TRP A 289 -0.12 10.07 -4.24
C TRP A 289 -0.48 9.97 -2.74
N PRO A 290 0.38 9.51 -1.81
CA PRO A 290 0.05 9.49 -0.38
C PRO A 290 -0.17 10.89 0.22
N ARG A 291 0.30 11.95 -0.45
CA ARG A 291 0.06 13.35 -0.05
C ARG A 291 -1.35 13.80 -0.39
N LEU A 292 -2.01 13.15 -1.35
CA LEU A 292 -3.35 13.49 -1.84
C LEU A 292 -4.42 12.54 -1.31
N TYR A 293 -4.04 11.27 -1.16
CA TYR A 293 -4.85 10.19 -0.64
C TYR A 293 -4.14 9.63 0.59
N PRO A 294 -4.71 9.72 1.80
CA PRO A 294 -4.08 9.14 2.98
C PRO A 294 -3.70 7.69 2.75
N ALA A 295 -2.47 7.32 3.11
CA ALA A 295 -2.01 5.95 3.01
C ALA A 295 -2.96 5.04 3.81
N SER A 296 -3.35 3.94 3.19
CA SER A 296 -4.09 2.89 3.88
C SER A 296 -3.09 1.90 4.49
N SER A 297 -3.51 1.13 5.48
CA SER A 297 -2.70 0.00 5.97
C SER A 297 -2.67 -1.18 4.99
N ARG A 298 -3.22 -1.02 3.78
CA ARG A 298 -3.23 -2.03 2.72
C ARG A 298 -2.07 -1.76 1.78
N GLU A 299 -1.43 -2.85 1.36
CA GLU A 299 -0.34 -2.85 0.40
C GLU A 299 -0.80 -2.46 -1.02
N GLY A 300 0.16 -1.99 -1.81
CA GLY A 300 -0.04 -1.57 -3.20
C GLY A 300 -0.52 -0.13 -3.36
N TYR A 301 -0.83 0.21 -4.60
CA TYR A 301 -1.28 1.54 -4.99
C TYR A 301 -2.75 1.80 -4.63
N VAL A 302 -3.20 3.04 -4.88
CA VAL A 302 -4.60 3.42 -4.74
C VAL A 302 -5.46 2.50 -5.61
N PRO A 303 -6.47 1.80 -5.02
CA PRO A 303 -7.33 0.91 -5.79
C PRO A 303 -8.06 1.60 -6.94
N VAL A 304 -8.17 0.89 -8.06
CA VAL A 304 -8.92 1.31 -9.24
C VAL A 304 -10.06 0.32 -9.48
N ALA A 305 -11.29 0.79 -9.50
CA ALA A 305 -12.46 -0.03 -9.77
C ALA A 305 -13.08 0.31 -11.13
N PHE A 306 -13.26 -0.69 -11.99
CA PHE A 306 -14.06 -0.58 -13.19
C PHE A 306 -15.49 -1.06 -12.91
N VAL A 307 -16.46 -0.17 -13.11
CA VAL A 307 -17.88 -0.45 -12.95
C VAL A 307 -18.51 -0.54 -14.33
N PHE A 308 -18.84 -1.76 -14.76
CA PHE A 308 -19.45 -2.01 -16.05
C PHE A 308 -20.97 -1.88 -15.99
N THR A 309 -21.59 -1.40 -17.07
CA THR A 309 -23.06 -1.34 -17.16
C THR A 309 -23.56 -1.30 -18.60
N GLY A 310 -24.85 -1.55 -18.79
CA GLY A 310 -25.59 -1.24 -20.02
C GLY A 310 -25.79 -2.45 -20.90
N LYS A 311 -24.77 -2.84 -21.67
CA LYS A 311 -24.80 -3.93 -22.68
C LYS A 311 -25.20 -5.30 -22.09
N THR A 312 -25.15 -6.38 -22.87
CA THR A 312 -25.51 -7.70 -22.33
C THR A 312 -24.50 -8.19 -21.28
N ALA A 313 -24.90 -9.14 -20.44
CA ALA A 313 -24.03 -9.72 -19.41
C ALA A 313 -22.79 -10.38 -20.04
N GLU A 314 -22.95 -11.07 -21.17
CA GLU A 314 -21.86 -11.72 -21.91
C GLU A 314 -20.85 -10.71 -22.43
N GLN A 315 -21.32 -9.54 -22.90
CA GLN A 315 -20.45 -8.47 -23.37
C GLN A 315 -19.65 -7.85 -22.21
N ARG A 316 -20.26 -7.70 -21.03
CA ARG A 316 -19.56 -7.23 -19.83
C ARG A 316 -18.55 -8.26 -19.32
N GLU A 317 -18.88 -9.54 -19.31
CA GLU A 317 -17.96 -10.60 -18.90
C GLU A 317 -16.76 -10.70 -19.85
N SER A 318 -17.00 -10.74 -21.17
CA SER A 318 -15.93 -10.72 -22.17
C SER A 318 -15.03 -9.49 -22.02
N ARG A 319 -15.62 -8.34 -21.67
CA ARG A 319 -14.87 -7.11 -21.40
C ARG A 319 -13.95 -7.25 -20.20
N MET A 320 -14.46 -7.73 -19.07
CA MET A 320 -13.70 -7.95 -17.84
C MET A 320 -12.53 -8.92 -18.07
N GLN A 321 -12.77 -10.03 -18.77
CA GLN A 321 -11.72 -11.02 -19.10
C GLN A 321 -10.60 -10.44 -19.96
N ARG A 322 -10.95 -9.67 -20.99
CA ARG A 322 -9.94 -9.03 -21.86
C ARG A 322 -9.15 -7.95 -21.13
N LEU A 323 -9.78 -7.17 -20.26
CA LEU A 323 -9.10 -6.21 -19.39
C LEU A 323 -8.14 -6.93 -18.44
N GLU A 324 -8.56 -8.04 -17.83
CA GLU A 324 -7.73 -8.85 -16.93
C GLU A 324 -6.49 -9.39 -17.65
N GLN A 325 -6.67 -9.95 -18.85
CA GLN A 325 -5.56 -10.48 -19.63
C GLN A 325 -4.57 -9.39 -20.05
N ALA A 326 -5.07 -8.28 -20.61
CA ALA A 326 -4.22 -7.20 -21.15
C ALA A 326 -3.62 -6.30 -20.07
N GLY A 327 -4.32 -6.12 -18.94
CA GLY A 327 -3.89 -5.29 -17.83
C GLY A 327 -3.00 -6.00 -16.80
N ARG A 328 -2.73 -7.30 -16.97
CA ARG A 328 -2.09 -8.17 -15.96
C ARG A 328 -0.84 -7.57 -15.32
N ARG A 329 0.02 -6.91 -16.10
CA ARG A 329 1.27 -6.31 -15.62
C ARG A 329 1.09 -5.23 -14.54
N TYR A 330 -0.10 -4.63 -14.43
CA TYR A 330 -0.35 -3.52 -13.51
C TYR A 330 -0.86 -3.97 -12.15
N PHE A 331 -1.49 -5.14 -12.07
CA PHE A 331 -2.14 -5.62 -10.85
C PHE A 331 -1.56 -6.95 -10.35
N ALA A 332 -0.81 -7.67 -11.19
CA ALA A 332 -0.07 -8.83 -10.74
C ALA A 332 1.00 -8.40 -9.73
N GLY A 333 1.01 -9.06 -8.57
CA GLY A 333 2.11 -8.92 -7.64
C GLY A 333 3.31 -9.77 -8.09
N GLU A 334 4.47 -9.44 -7.56
CA GLU A 334 5.74 -10.10 -7.85
C GLU A 334 6.12 -11.03 -6.70
N PRO A 335 6.87 -12.11 -6.93
CA PRO A 335 7.41 -12.89 -5.83
C PRO A 335 8.38 -12.06 -4.98
N TYR A 336 8.33 -12.20 -3.64
CA TYR A 336 9.31 -11.53 -2.78
C TYR A 336 10.75 -11.92 -3.18
N PRO A 337 11.67 -10.95 -3.31
CA PRO A 337 13.05 -11.24 -3.62
C PRO A 337 13.74 -12.02 -2.48
N GLY A 338 14.79 -12.77 -2.81
CA GLY A 338 15.58 -13.50 -1.80
C GLY A 338 14.87 -14.72 -1.20
N ARG A 339 13.93 -15.34 -1.95
CA ARG A 339 13.19 -16.56 -1.54
C ARG A 339 14.10 -17.58 -0.84
N GLY A 340 13.90 -17.73 0.47
CA GLY A 340 14.14 -19.00 1.12
C GLY A 340 13.13 -20.03 0.60
N ALA A 341 13.52 -21.30 0.51
CA ALA A 341 12.61 -22.36 0.10
C ALA A 341 11.32 -22.34 0.95
N GLY A 342 10.14 -22.30 0.29
CA GLY A 342 8.82 -22.42 0.94
C GLY A 342 8.03 -21.13 1.16
N ILE A 343 8.51 -19.96 0.70
CA ILE A 343 7.71 -18.72 0.73
C ILE A 343 6.80 -18.66 -0.51
N THR A 344 5.49 -18.61 -0.28
CA THR A 344 4.43 -18.49 -1.31
C THR A 344 3.79 -17.11 -1.36
N ALA A 345 4.10 -16.23 -0.40
CA ALA A 345 3.59 -14.87 -0.38
C ALA A 345 4.04 -14.07 -1.62
N VAL A 346 3.23 -13.07 -1.97
CA VAL A 346 3.37 -12.23 -3.17
C VAL A 346 3.47 -10.77 -2.75
N ASP A 347 4.45 -10.04 -3.30
CA ASP A 347 4.65 -8.62 -3.08
C ASP A 347 3.74 -7.80 -4.02
N TYR A 348 2.78 -7.09 -3.43
CA TYR A 348 1.88 -6.21 -4.17
C TYR A 348 2.21 -4.72 -3.99
N ASN A 349 3.36 -4.35 -3.39
CA ASN A 349 3.67 -2.96 -3.03
C ASN A 349 3.71 -1.99 -4.21
N GLN A 350 4.03 -2.50 -5.41
CA GLN A 350 4.02 -1.76 -6.68
C GLN A 350 2.93 -2.24 -7.65
N ALA A 351 1.88 -2.89 -7.14
CA ALA A 351 0.74 -3.33 -7.92
C ALA A 351 -0.49 -2.44 -7.63
N VAL A 352 -1.30 -2.20 -8.66
CA VAL A 352 -2.61 -1.55 -8.53
C VAL A 352 -3.64 -2.61 -8.14
N PRO A 353 -4.35 -2.47 -7.00
CA PRO A 353 -5.53 -3.29 -6.74
C PRO A 353 -6.62 -2.93 -7.74
N VAL A 354 -6.84 -3.78 -8.75
CA VAL A 354 -7.88 -3.57 -9.76
C VAL A 354 -9.11 -4.39 -9.44
N LEU A 355 -10.22 -3.71 -9.22
CA LEU A 355 -11.52 -4.31 -8.93
C LEU A 355 -12.45 -4.14 -10.13
N VAL A 356 -13.32 -5.11 -10.34
CA VAL A 356 -14.40 -5.04 -11.34
C VAL A 356 -15.74 -5.38 -10.72
N THR A 357 -16.79 -4.74 -11.21
CA THR A 357 -18.17 -5.02 -10.83
C THR A 357 -19.12 -4.57 -11.94
N GLU A 358 -20.40 -4.86 -11.78
CA GLU A 358 -21.47 -4.47 -12.69
C GLU A 358 -22.58 -3.73 -11.92
N LEU A 359 -23.09 -2.61 -12.44
CA LEU A 359 -24.20 -1.91 -11.80
C LEU A 359 -25.46 -2.78 -11.70
N GLU A 360 -25.71 -3.59 -12.71
CA GLU A 360 -26.82 -4.54 -12.74
C GLU A 360 -26.68 -5.59 -11.64
N ARG A 361 -25.46 -6.08 -11.39
CA ARG A 361 -25.16 -7.03 -10.32
C ARG A 361 -25.33 -6.41 -8.94
N ILE A 362 -24.77 -5.21 -8.74
CA ILE A 362 -24.95 -4.45 -7.49
C ILE A 362 -26.43 -4.21 -7.21
N THR A 363 -27.21 -3.83 -8.22
CA THR A 363 -28.62 -3.48 -8.02
C THR A 363 -29.50 -4.71 -7.80
N ALA A 364 -29.12 -5.87 -8.33
CA ALA A 364 -29.84 -7.13 -8.15
C ALA A 364 -29.54 -7.82 -6.81
N ASP A 365 -28.38 -7.57 -6.20
CA ASP A 365 -28.01 -8.17 -4.92
C ASP A 365 -28.79 -7.54 -3.75
N PRO A 366 -29.41 -8.33 -2.85
CA PRO A 366 -30.14 -7.80 -1.69
C PRO A 366 -29.28 -6.98 -0.72
N ALA A 367 -27.98 -7.28 -0.60
CA ALA A 367 -27.02 -6.51 0.16
C ALA A 367 -26.40 -5.37 -0.67
N GLY A 368 -26.82 -5.20 -1.93
CA GLY A 368 -26.34 -4.16 -2.82
C GLY A 368 -24.83 -4.24 -3.03
N ALA A 369 -24.16 -3.09 -2.96
CA ALA A 369 -22.70 -3.02 -3.09
C ALA A 369 -21.96 -3.66 -1.89
N ALA A 370 -22.65 -3.93 -0.77
CA ALA A 370 -22.07 -4.64 0.38
C ALA A 370 -22.09 -6.17 0.21
N GLY A 371 -22.81 -6.68 -0.80
CA GLY A 371 -22.82 -8.09 -1.16
C GLY A 371 -21.54 -8.58 -1.82
N LYS A 372 -21.54 -9.86 -2.21
CA LYS A 372 -20.43 -10.49 -2.96
C LYS A 372 -20.52 -10.16 -4.45
N VAL A 373 -20.33 -8.89 -4.77
CA VAL A 373 -20.52 -8.33 -6.12
C VAL A 373 -19.26 -7.71 -6.71
N TRP A 374 -18.13 -7.84 -6.03
CA TRP A 374 -16.82 -7.31 -6.47
C TRP A 374 -15.88 -8.44 -6.83
N ARG A 375 -15.13 -8.32 -7.93
CA ARG A 375 -14.07 -9.27 -8.28
C ARG A 375 -12.75 -8.52 -8.35
N ARG A 376 -11.72 -9.00 -7.66
CA ARG A 376 -10.36 -8.49 -7.82
C ARG A 376 -9.74 -9.19 -9.04
N LEU A 377 -9.21 -8.45 -10.00
CA LEU A 377 -8.53 -9.05 -11.15
C LEU A 377 -7.32 -9.87 -10.68
N GLY A 378 -7.10 -11.04 -11.28
CA GLY A 378 -6.17 -12.06 -10.80
C GLY A 378 -6.78 -13.03 -9.80
N ARG A 379 -8.08 -12.88 -9.46
CA ARG A 379 -8.86 -13.81 -8.64
C ARG A 379 -10.20 -14.10 -9.33
N GLU A 380 -10.63 -15.36 -9.29
CA GLU A 380 -11.86 -15.79 -9.99
C GLU A 380 -13.14 -15.46 -9.20
N GLU A 381 -13.04 -15.42 -7.87
CA GLU A 381 -14.20 -15.34 -6.98
C GLU A 381 -14.81 -13.94 -6.87
N TRP A 382 -16.14 -13.88 -6.82
CA TRP A 382 -16.88 -12.69 -6.40
C TRP A 382 -16.88 -12.57 -4.87
N GLN A 383 -16.56 -11.39 -4.40
CA GLN A 383 -16.20 -11.05 -3.02
C GLN A 383 -16.93 -9.79 -2.58
N THR A 384 -16.98 -9.58 -1.27
CA THR A 384 -17.34 -8.26 -0.72
C THR A 384 -16.25 -7.25 -1.06
N LEU A 385 -16.57 -5.95 -1.02
CA LEU A 385 -15.57 -4.90 -1.32
C LEU A 385 -14.34 -5.00 -0.40
N THR A 386 -14.55 -5.28 0.89
CA THR A 386 -13.47 -5.39 1.88
C THR A 386 -12.53 -6.57 1.58
N GLU A 387 -13.09 -7.72 1.20
CA GLU A 387 -12.34 -8.92 0.79
C GLU A 387 -11.56 -8.68 -0.52
N ALA A 388 -12.20 -8.06 -1.52
CA ALA A 388 -11.58 -7.75 -2.80
C ALA A 388 -10.42 -6.75 -2.69
N LEU A 389 -10.45 -5.89 -1.66
CA LEU A 389 -9.37 -4.96 -1.34
C LEU A 389 -8.27 -5.57 -0.47
N ASP A 390 -8.45 -6.78 0.07
CA ASP A 390 -7.49 -7.41 0.97
C ASP A 390 -6.53 -8.34 0.23
N ASN A 391 -5.31 -8.45 0.77
CA ASN A 391 -4.26 -9.31 0.23
C ASN A 391 -3.82 -10.33 1.28
N PRO A 392 -4.61 -11.41 1.46
CA PRO A 392 -4.27 -12.46 2.40
C PRO A 392 -2.95 -13.17 2.05
N ASP A 393 -2.54 -13.13 0.79
CA ASP A 393 -1.30 -13.67 0.24
C ASP A 393 -0.13 -12.67 0.21
N GLY A 394 -0.31 -11.46 0.77
CA GLY A 394 0.66 -10.36 0.75
C GLY A 394 1.67 -10.33 1.90
N ASP A 395 2.03 -9.12 2.34
CA ASP A 395 3.02 -8.81 3.39
C ASP A 395 2.75 -9.59 4.69
N ARG A 396 1.48 -9.74 5.07
CA ARG A 396 1.10 -10.47 6.30
C ARG A 396 1.53 -11.93 6.23
N LEU A 397 1.33 -12.59 5.10
CA LEU A 397 1.75 -13.98 4.90
C LEU A 397 3.27 -14.07 4.79
N TYR A 398 3.89 -13.13 4.09
CA TYR A 398 5.34 -13.06 3.96
C TYR A 398 6.04 -13.02 5.32
N LEU A 399 5.59 -12.15 6.23
CA LEU A 399 6.17 -12.02 7.57
C LEU A 399 6.09 -13.32 8.38
N VAL A 400 5.00 -14.08 8.24
CA VAL A 400 4.84 -15.37 8.91
C VAL A 400 5.80 -16.41 8.32
N GLN A 401 5.77 -16.57 6.99
CA GLN A 401 6.59 -17.57 6.30
C GLN A 401 8.09 -17.28 6.41
N TRP A 402 8.49 -16.01 6.38
CA TRP A 402 9.89 -15.60 6.56
C TRP A 402 10.41 -15.96 7.95
N ARG A 403 9.62 -15.73 9.00
CA ARG A 403 9.99 -16.12 10.38
C ARG A 403 10.17 -17.64 10.50
N GLU A 404 9.26 -18.42 9.90
CA GLU A 404 9.36 -19.88 9.89
C GLU A 404 10.57 -20.38 9.09
N ALA A 405 10.82 -19.80 7.92
CA ALA A 405 11.97 -20.13 7.08
C ALA A 405 13.29 -19.81 7.80
N LYS A 406 13.36 -18.66 8.47
CA LYS A 406 14.50 -18.26 9.30
C LYS A 406 14.71 -19.25 10.45
N ARG A 407 13.66 -19.58 11.21
CA ARG A 407 13.74 -20.57 12.31
C ARG A 407 14.26 -21.92 11.81
N ARG A 408 13.72 -22.45 10.70
CA ARG A 408 14.18 -23.71 10.11
C ARG A 408 15.64 -23.65 9.64
N ARG A 409 16.08 -22.49 9.15
CA ARG A 409 17.47 -22.28 8.76
C ARG A 409 18.38 -22.30 9.98
N GLU A 410 18.02 -21.59 11.04
CA GLU A 410 18.75 -21.57 12.31
C GLU A 410 18.80 -22.98 12.95
N GLU A 411 17.71 -23.74 12.89
CA GLU A 411 17.66 -25.15 13.34
C GLU A 411 18.61 -26.03 12.52
N ARG A 412 18.63 -25.88 11.19
CA ARG A 412 19.55 -26.63 10.31
C ARG A 412 21.00 -26.25 10.57
N GLU A 413 21.30 -24.96 10.64
CA GLU A 413 22.65 -24.47 10.92
C GLU A 413 23.12 -24.91 12.32
N ALA A 414 22.23 -24.93 13.32
CA ALA A 414 22.52 -25.45 14.65
C ALA A 414 22.75 -26.96 14.64
N ALA A 415 21.98 -27.73 13.88
CA ALA A 415 22.17 -29.17 13.73
C ALA A 415 23.44 -29.52 12.97
N GLU A 416 23.75 -28.81 11.87
CA GLU A 416 24.99 -28.94 11.10
C GLU A 416 26.20 -28.57 11.95
N ARG A 417 26.10 -27.47 12.71
CA ARG A 417 27.07 -27.10 13.74
C ARG A 417 27.24 -28.29 14.69
N GLU A 418 26.20 -28.71 15.39
CA GLU A 418 26.29 -29.81 16.37
C GLU A 418 26.85 -31.14 15.79
N ALA A 419 26.58 -31.43 14.52
CA ALA A 419 27.15 -32.57 13.81
C ALA A 419 28.66 -32.43 13.53
N GLN A 420 29.15 -31.20 13.32
CA GLN A 420 30.58 -30.89 13.16
C GLN A 420 31.33 -30.73 14.49
N ARG A 421 30.66 -30.90 15.64
CA ARG A 421 31.28 -30.72 16.95
C ARG A 421 32.46 -31.69 17.12
N PRO A 422 33.68 -31.19 17.36
CA PRO A 422 34.85 -32.04 17.58
C PRO A 422 34.71 -32.93 18.81
N VAL A 423 35.37 -34.09 18.75
CA VAL A 423 35.47 -35.04 19.85
C VAL A 423 36.91 -35.14 20.33
N CYS A 424 37.07 -35.38 21.63
CA CYS A 424 38.39 -35.56 22.24
C CYS A 424 39.05 -36.86 21.79
N THR A 425 40.28 -36.79 21.30
CA THR A 425 41.03 -38.01 20.90
C THR A 425 41.40 -38.90 22.08
N GLN A 426 41.57 -38.34 23.28
CA GLN A 426 41.90 -39.11 24.49
C GLN A 426 40.69 -39.79 25.17
N CYS A 427 39.55 -39.10 25.34
CA CYS A 427 38.41 -39.63 26.08
C CYS A 427 37.13 -39.85 25.25
N GLY A 428 37.13 -39.48 23.96
CA GLY A 428 35.98 -39.64 23.06
C GLY A 428 34.81 -38.67 23.29
N ALA A 429 34.84 -37.85 24.34
CA ALA A 429 33.77 -36.91 24.64
C ALA A 429 33.73 -35.75 23.63
N LYS A 430 32.52 -35.35 23.22
CA LYS A 430 32.26 -34.11 22.47
C LYS A 430 32.78 -32.90 23.26
N PHE A 431 33.35 -31.93 22.57
CA PHE A 431 33.81 -30.70 23.20
C PHE A 431 32.65 -29.85 23.74
N THR A 432 32.87 -29.15 24.85
CA THR A 432 31.94 -28.14 25.34
C THR A 432 31.89 -26.94 24.38
N ASP A 433 30.82 -26.15 24.46
CA ASP A 433 30.66 -24.95 23.62
C ASP A 433 31.85 -23.99 23.79
N GLU A 434 32.26 -23.74 25.04
CA GLU A 434 33.40 -22.88 25.39
C GLU A 434 34.71 -23.36 24.75
N ARG A 435 34.99 -24.67 24.81
CA ARG A 435 36.21 -25.25 24.24
C ARG A 435 36.19 -25.17 22.72
N TRP A 436 35.04 -25.41 22.12
CA TRP A 436 34.89 -25.38 20.68
C TRP A 436 34.96 -23.94 20.12
N GLU A 437 34.33 -22.98 20.78
CA GLU A 437 34.40 -21.56 20.45
C GLU A 437 35.83 -21.00 20.59
N TYR A 438 36.55 -21.43 21.63
CA TYR A 438 37.99 -21.13 21.80
C TYR A 438 38.84 -21.59 20.60
N LEU A 439 38.54 -22.75 20.02
CA LEU A 439 39.26 -23.27 18.87
C LEU A 439 38.91 -22.54 17.57
N LEU A 440 37.66 -22.15 17.39
CA LEU A 440 37.23 -21.34 16.24
C LEU A 440 37.88 -19.94 16.26
N GLY A 441 38.03 -19.33 17.44
CA GLY A 441 38.63 -18.00 17.61
C GLY A 441 40.14 -17.92 17.38
N ARG A 442 40.89 -19.03 17.48
CA ARG A 442 42.36 -19.05 17.27
C ARG A 442 42.79 -19.02 15.79
N GLY A 443 41.89 -19.30 14.85
CA GLY A 443 42.21 -19.49 13.43
C GLY A 443 43.11 -20.72 13.16
N ARG A 444 43.14 -21.20 11.90
CA ARG A 444 43.86 -22.44 11.48
C ARG A 444 45.40 -22.37 11.53
N SER A 445 45.99 -21.38 12.22
CA SER A 445 47.42 -21.07 12.06
C SER A 445 48.34 -21.82 13.02
N TRP A 446 47.84 -22.40 14.11
CA TRP A 446 48.67 -23.11 15.10
C TRP A 446 47.92 -24.34 15.60
N GLY A 447 47.99 -25.45 14.84
CA GLY A 447 47.50 -26.74 15.28
C GLY A 447 48.47 -27.35 16.30
N ASP A 448 48.20 -27.12 17.59
CA ASP A 448 48.90 -27.82 18.67
C ASP A 448 48.20 -29.19 18.88
N ARG A 449 48.96 -30.25 19.22
CA ARG A 449 48.36 -31.55 19.58
C ARG A 449 47.38 -31.42 20.75
N THR A 450 47.52 -30.37 21.57
CA THR A 450 46.57 -30.09 22.66
C THR A 450 45.22 -29.56 22.18
N ASP A 451 45.07 -29.15 20.92
CA ASP A 451 43.81 -28.70 20.34
C ASP A 451 42.83 -29.86 20.06
N GLU A 452 43.34 -31.09 19.99
CA GLU A 452 42.57 -32.34 19.89
C GLU A 452 42.05 -32.85 21.24
N LEU A 453 42.45 -32.21 22.35
CA LEU A 453 42.06 -32.59 23.70
C LEU A 453 40.93 -31.70 24.24
N CYS A 454 40.00 -32.31 24.98
CA CYS A 454 39.02 -31.56 25.77
C CYS A 454 39.71 -30.83 26.94
N GLY A 455 39.02 -29.84 27.53
CA GLY A 455 39.58 -29.02 28.62
C GLY A 455 40.23 -29.84 29.76
N PRO A 456 39.53 -30.86 30.32
CA PRO A 456 40.10 -31.73 31.34
C PRO A 456 41.34 -32.50 30.88
N CYS A 457 41.27 -33.22 29.76
CA CYS A 457 42.41 -33.99 29.21
C CYS A 457 43.62 -33.11 28.89
N ARG A 458 43.38 -31.87 28.43
CA ARG A 458 44.44 -30.88 28.19
C ARG A 458 45.09 -30.42 29.49
N GLY A 459 44.29 -30.19 30.54
CA GLY A 459 44.80 -29.89 31.88
C GLY A 459 45.69 -31.00 32.41
N GLU A 460 45.24 -32.26 32.30
CA GLU A 460 46.03 -33.44 32.68
C GLU A 460 47.33 -33.57 31.87
N HIS A 461 47.27 -33.31 30.56
CA HIS A 461 48.45 -33.33 29.70
C HIS A 461 49.50 -32.29 30.14
N PHE A 462 49.08 -31.06 30.44
CA PHE A 462 50.00 -30.04 30.96
C PHE A 462 50.52 -30.37 32.36
N ALA A 463 49.67 -30.89 33.25
CA ALA A 463 50.10 -31.34 34.57
C ALA A 463 51.16 -32.44 34.49
N ARG A 464 51.03 -33.37 33.54
CA ARG A 464 52.04 -34.41 33.29
C ARG A 464 53.35 -33.82 32.80
N LEU A 465 53.31 -32.90 31.83
CA LEU A 465 54.52 -32.22 31.33
C LEU A 465 55.22 -31.40 32.44
N GLU A 466 54.45 -30.75 33.31
CA GLU A 466 55.00 -30.02 34.45
C GLU A 466 55.65 -30.95 35.46
N ALA A 467 55.02 -32.08 35.77
CA ALA A 467 55.57 -33.11 36.64
C ALA A 467 56.87 -33.71 36.07
N GLU A 468 56.92 -34.00 34.76
CA GLU A 468 58.14 -34.48 34.08
C GLU A 468 59.26 -33.44 34.13
N ARG A 469 58.95 -32.15 33.90
CA ARG A 469 59.93 -31.06 34.02
C ARG A 469 60.43 -30.91 35.45
N ALA A 470 59.55 -31.03 36.44
CA ALA A 470 59.92 -30.99 37.85
C ALA A 470 60.82 -32.19 38.22
N ALA A 471 60.47 -33.40 37.77
CA ALA A 471 61.27 -34.59 37.98
C ALA A 471 62.65 -34.48 37.30
N ARG A 472 62.73 -33.91 36.09
CA ARG A 472 64.01 -33.64 35.41
C ARG A 472 64.86 -32.64 36.18
N ARG A 473 64.29 -31.54 36.67
CA ARG A 473 65.01 -30.58 37.51
C ARG A 473 65.51 -31.23 38.80
N GLN A 474 64.69 -32.05 39.44
CA GLN A 474 65.08 -32.78 40.64
C GLN A 474 66.24 -33.74 40.36
N ALA A 475 66.19 -34.46 39.24
CA ALA A 475 67.27 -35.37 38.81
C ALA A 475 68.56 -34.61 38.47
N GLU A 476 68.47 -33.44 37.83
CA GLU A 476 69.62 -32.56 37.56
C GLU A 476 70.22 -31.99 38.86
N GLU A 477 69.38 -31.60 39.83
CA GLU A 477 69.81 -31.17 41.17
C GLU A 477 70.43 -32.30 42.00
N ASP A 478 69.88 -33.51 41.92
CA ASP A 478 70.42 -34.70 42.58
C ASP A 478 71.77 -35.09 41.97
N ALA A 479 71.89 -35.10 40.64
CA ALA A 479 73.15 -35.32 39.95
C ALA A 479 74.20 -34.24 40.28
N ALA A 480 73.79 -32.98 40.39
CA ALA A 480 74.67 -31.89 40.82
C ALA A 480 75.12 -32.06 42.29
N ARG A 481 74.23 -32.49 43.19
CA ARG A 481 74.56 -32.81 44.58
C ARG A 481 75.52 -33.99 44.68
N ASP A 482 75.29 -35.05 43.92
CA ASP A 482 76.16 -36.23 43.88
C ASP A 482 77.55 -35.89 43.32
N ALA A 483 77.61 -35.07 42.27
CA ALA A 483 78.88 -34.55 41.73
C ALA A 483 79.64 -33.69 42.77
N ALA A 484 78.94 -32.80 43.49
CA ALA A 484 79.54 -32.00 44.56
C ALA A 484 80.01 -32.86 45.76
N GLN A 485 79.28 -33.92 46.12
CA GLN A 485 79.72 -34.89 47.14
C GLN A 485 80.92 -35.71 46.68
N ALA A 486 80.98 -36.11 45.40
CA ALA A 486 82.12 -36.79 44.81
C ALA A 486 83.38 -35.90 44.80
N GLU A 487 83.25 -34.62 44.44
CA GLU A 487 84.35 -33.64 44.57
C GLU A 487 84.76 -33.39 46.02
N GLY A 488 83.79 -33.33 46.95
CA GLY A 488 84.04 -33.23 48.39
C GLY A 488 84.81 -34.43 48.95
N ARG A 489 84.48 -35.65 48.51
CA ARG A 489 85.23 -36.88 48.83
C ARG A 489 86.62 -36.87 48.19
N ALA A 490 86.76 -36.42 46.95
CA ALA A 490 88.05 -36.27 46.27
C ALA A 490 88.96 -35.21 46.94
N ARG A 491 88.40 -34.13 47.50
CA ARG A 491 89.13 -33.15 48.31
C ARG A 491 89.53 -33.69 49.69
N LYS A 492 88.68 -34.46 50.37
CA LYS A 492 89.04 -35.14 51.63
C LYS A 492 90.14 -36.21 51.45
N GLY A 493 90.20 -36.86 50.27
CA GLY A 493 91.30 -37.77 49.91
C GLY A 493 92.66 -37.11 49.71
N ARG A 494 92.72 -35.79 49.43
CA ARG A 494 93.99 -35.03 49.28
C ARG A 494 94.54 -34.45 50.59
N GLY A 495 93.88 -34.70 51.73
CA GLY A 495 94.33 -34.24 53.06
C GLY A 495 95.20 -35.22 53.84
N LEU A 496 95.38 -36.46 53.37
CA LEU A 496 96.05 -37.54 54.12
C LEU A 496 97.53 -37.78 53.75
N PHE A 497 98.11 -37.01 52.83
CA PHE A 497 99.55 -37.07 52.52
C PHE A 497 100.26 -35.76 52.90
N ARG A 498 100.46 -35.54 54.20
CA ARG A 498 101.48 -34.62 54.72
C ARG A 498 102.04 -35.12 56.06
N ARG A 499 103.04 -36.02 56.01
CA ARG A 499 104.10 -36.14 57.04
C ARG A 499 105.25 -37.07 56.60
N ARG A 500 106.46 -36.49 56.66
CA ARG A 500 107.83 -37.07 56.76
C ARG A 500 108.30 -37.86 55.52
N THR A 501 109.45 -37.57 54.91
CA THR A 501 110.74 -37.01 55.40
C THR A 501 111.34 -36.03 54.40
#